data_AF-A0A961GD27-F1
#
_entry.id   AF-A0A961GD27-F1
#
_cell.length_a   1.000
_cell.length_b   1.000
_cell.length_c   1.000
_cell.angle_alpha   90.00
_cell.angle_beta   90.00
_cell.angle_gamma   90.00
#
_symmetry.space_group_name_H-M   'P 1'
#
loop_
_entity.id
_entity.type
_entity.pdbx_description
1 polymer ?
#
loop_
_entity_poly.entity_id
_entity_poly.type
_entity_poly.pdbx_seq_one_letter_code
_entity_poly.pdbx_strand_id
1 'polypeptide(L)'
;FNKAHTAAYGLVSYWTAYLKANYPAEYMAALLTSVGDDKDKSALYLGECRRMGIKVLPPDVNSSIGFFAAVGEDIRFGLQAVRNVGANVVEAIVRTRAEKGEYTSFADFLHKVPAVVCNKRTIESLIKAGAFDSLGHPRHGLVRIHEQYVDALVDVKRKEAIGQDSLFASFGFGGDDDAAGSTANPMDAMSGLPPVPDVEWDKATELAFEREMLGLYVSDHPLFGIEHVLGQHADCPISALNVPVEEGGRGDGAIVTIAGLITGMQLKRTKNGELWAIVTVEDLEGAVECLFFPKTYLTVSTMLSTDVVCSVRGRVNRRDDATSLYAQELTLPDIKEGPRGPVVLSLPLARATQTLAEQLKDVLAEHPGVTEVQVKLTQRGRTVLMRLDDSLRVTASPELFGDLKALLGPACLGAP
;
A
#
# COMPACT_ATOMS: atom_id res chain seq x y z
N PHE A 1 18.00 8.99 42.68
CA PHE A 1 17.48 9.62 41.44
C PHE A 1 17.20 11.09 41.71
N ASN A 2 17.57 12.01 40.82
CA ASN A 2 17.28 13.44 41.00
C ASN A 2 15.78 13.70 40.73
N LYS A 3 15.02 14.01 41.79
CA LYS A 3 13.55 14.14 41.73
C LYS A 3 13.08 15.26 40.79
N ALA A 4 13.79 16.39 40.73
CA ALA A 4 13.43 17.50 39.86
C ALA A 4 13.55 17.11 38.38
N HIS A 5 14.64 16.44 38.02
CA HIS A 5 14.85 15.91 36.67
C HIS A 5 13.78 14.86 36.31
N THR A 6 13.51 13.89 37.20
CA THR A 6 12.50 12.86 36.95
C THR A 6 11.09 13.44 36.77
N ALA A 7 10.71 14.43 37.59
CA ALA A 7 9.39 15.04 37.50
C ALA A 7 9.18 15.77 36.16
N ALA A 8 10.21 16.46 35.65
CA ALA A 8 10.14 17.16 34.37
C ALA A 8 9.95 16.19 33.19
N TYR A 9 10.74 15.11 33.11
CA TYR A 9 10.56 14.10 32.06
C TYR A 9 9.26 13.30 32.22
N GLY A 10 8.85 13.00 33.45
CA GLY A 10 7.58 12.32 33.73
C GLY A 10 6.38 13.11 33.23
N LEU A 11 6.42 14.44 33.31
CA LEU A 11 5.37 15.31 32.76
C LEU A 11 5.27 15.20 31.24
N VAL A 12 6.41 15.18 30.53
CA VAL A 12 6.45 15.00 29.07
C VAL A 12 5.90 13.62 28.69
N SER A 13 6.32 12.56 29.38
CA SER A 13 5.81 11.20 29.16
C SER A 13 4.30 11.11 29.37
N TYR A 14 3.76 11.76 30.41
CA TYR A 14 2.32 11.81 30.66
C TYR A 14 1.57 12.48 29.51
N TRP A 15 2.03 13.64 29.03
CA TRP A 15 1.38 14.32 27.92
C TRP A 15 1.46 13.54 26.60
N THR A 16 2.58 12.88 26.33
CA THR A 16 2.73 11.98 25.18
C THR A 16 1.71 10.85 25.24
N ALA A 17 1.55 10.20 26.40
CA ALA A 17 0.56 9.14 26.59
C ALA A 17 -0.88 9.68 26.47
N TYR A 18 -1.15 10.86 27.04
CA TYR A 18 -2.47 11.50 26.95
C TYR A 18 -2.86 11.81 25.50
N LEU A 19 -1.95 12.40 24.71
CA LEU A 19 -2.19 12.69 23.29
C LEU A 19 -2.40 11.41 22.50
N LYS A 20 -1.58 10.39 22.70
CA LYS A 20 -1.73 9.09 22.02
C LYS A 20 -3.07 8.41 22.35
N ALA A 21 -3.57 8.55 23.57
CA ALA A 21 -4.83 7.92 24.00
C ALA A 21 -6.09 8.67 23.53
N ASN A 22 -6.05 10.00 23.44
CA ASN A 22 -7.23 10.82 23.16
C ASN A 22 -7.27 11.42 21.74
N TYR A 23 -6.12 11.59 21.10
CA TYR A 23 -5.94 12.17 19.76
C TYR A 23 -4.97 11.31 18.94
N PRO A 24 -5.30 10.02 18.72
CA PRO A 24 -4.36 9.06 18.15
C PRO A 24 -3.92 9.42 16.72
N ALA A 25 -4.86 9.89 15.88
CA ALA A 25 -4.57 10.26 14.50
C ALA A 25 -3.66 11.50 14.42
N GLU A 26 -3.96 12.54 15.18
CA GLU A 26 -3.17 13.78 15.24
C GLU A 26 -1.78 13.53 15.83
N TYR A 27 -1.72 12.74 16.89
CA TYR A 27 -0.46 12.35 17.53
C TYR A 27 0.43 11.59 16.54
N MET A 28 -0.11 10.57 15.88
CA MET A 28 0.65 9.77 14.92
C MET A 28 1.02 10.57 13.67
N ALA A 29 0.17 11.48 13.19
CA ALA A 29 0.51 12.40 12.09
C ALA A 29 1.67 13.34 12.45
N ALA A 30 1.67 13.89 13.66
CA ALA A 30 2.78 14.72 14.14
C ALA A 30 4.08 13.91 14.26
N LEU A 31 3.98 12.65 14.69
CA LEU A 31 5.11 11.77 14.88
C LEU A 31 5.73 11.33 13.54
N LEU A 32 4.89 10.98 12.56
CA LEU A 32 5.31 10.73 11.17
C LEU A 32 5.98 11.97 10.55
N THR A 33 5.41 13.15 10.79
CA THR A 33 6.00 14.41 10.33
C THR A 33 7.38 14.66 10.94
N SER A 34 7.57 14.33 12.21
CA SER A 34 8.84 14.55 12.93
C SER A 34 10.02 13.72 12.40
N VAL A 35 9.73 12.61 11.71
CA VAL A 35 10.75 11.72 11.13
C VAL A 35 10.64 11.57 9.63
N GLY A 36 9.97 12.51 8.93
CA GLY A 36 9.76 12.41 7.48
C GLY A 36 11.06 12.26 6.66
N ASP A 37 12.19 12.75 7.19
CA ASP A 37 13.51 12.62 6.57
C ASP A 37 14.19 11.25 6.85
N ASP A 38 13.73 10.51 7.85
CA ASP A 38 14.24 9.22 8.29
C ASP A 38 13.26 8.12 7.87
N LYS A 39 13.51 7.53 6.70
CA LYS A 39 12.61 6.54 6.09
C LYS A 39 12.46 5.28 6.92
N ASP A 40 13.51 4.86 7.60
CA ASP A 40 13.50 3.65 8.43
C ASP A 40 12.60 3.86 9.66
N LYS A 41 12.68 5.04 10.30
CA LYS A 41 11.76 5.40 11.39
C LYS A 41 10.33 5.66 10.91
N SER A 42 10.18 6.28 9.74
CA SER A 42 8.86 6.50 9.13
C SER A 42 8.14 5.17 8.92
N ALA A 43 8.81 4.15 8.37
CA ALA A 43 8.25 2.81 8.21
C ALA A 43 7.78 2.19 9.54
N LEU A 44 8.55 2.35 10.62
CA LEU A 44 8.19 1.86 11.95
C LEU A 44 6.89 2.52 12.47
N TYR A 45 6.76 3.84 12.36
CA TYR A 45 5.56 4.54 12.82
C TYR A 45 4.35 4.32 11.93
N LEU A 46 4.57 4.07 10.65
CA LEU A 46 3.51 3.64 9.75
C LEU A 46 2.98 2.25 10.14
N GLY A 47 3.86 1.31 10.52
CA GLY A 47 3.47 0.02 11.08
C GLY A 47 2.67 0.17 12.39
N GLU A 48 3.06 1.12 13.26
CA GLU A 48 2.31 1.46 14.47
C GLU A 48 0.90 2.01 14.15
N CYS A 49 0.75 2.86 13.13
CA CYS A 49 -0.56 3.37 12.70
C CYS A 49 -1.48 2.20 12.32
N ARG A 50 -0.97 1.24 11.53
CA ARG A 50 -1.73 0.04 11.15
C ARG A 50 -2.14 -0.78 12.38
N ARG A 51 -1.23 -1.00 13.33
CA ARG A 51 -1.54 -1.73 14.58
C ARG A 51 -2.63 -1.03 15.40
N MET A 52 -2.65 0.30 15.39
CA MET A 52 -3.67 1.11 16.06
C MET A 52 -5.00 1.18 15.27
N GLY A 53 -5.08 0.58 14.08
CA GLY A 53 -6.25 0.65 13.20
C GLY A 53 -6.41 1.98 12.46
N ILE A 54 -5.39 2.84 12.50
CA ILE A 54 -5.38 4.14 11.82
C ILE A 54 -4.96 3.93 10.37
N LYS A 55 -5.81 4.29 9.40
CA LYS A 55 -5.44 4.17 7.99
C LYS A 55 -4.58 5.36 7.59
N VAL A 56 -3.52 5.07 6.84
CA VAL A 56 -2.73 6.10 6.19
C VAL A 56 -3.19 6.16 4.74
N LEU A 57 -3.91 7.21 4.38
CA LEU A 57 -4.43 7.43 3.03
C LEU A 57 -3.30 7.91 2.11
N PRO A 58 -3.31 7.51 0.82
CA PRO A 58 -2.29 7.96 -0.15
C PRO A 58 -2.28 9.48 -0.29
N PRO A 59 -1.12 10.04 -0.71
CA PRO A 59 -1.06 11.46 -1.00
C PRO A 59 -2.05 11.81 -2.10
N ASP A 60 -2.50 13.05 -2.12
CA ASP A 60 -3.44 13.54 -3.14
C ASP A 60 -3.23 15.04 -3.37
N VAL A 61 -3.09 15.46 -4.62
CA VAL A 61 -2.82 16.87 -4.95
C VAL A 61 -3.94 17.83 -4.52
N ASN A 62 -5.17 17.34 -4.40
CA ASN A 62 -6.33 18.14 -3.99
C ASN A 62 -6.51 18.24 -2.47
N SER A 63 -6.13 17.21 -1.70
CA SER A 63 -6.37 17.17 -0.25
C SER A 63 -5.12 17.16 0.62
N SER A 64 -3.99 16.63 0.15
CA SER A 64 -2.74 16.61 0.94
C SER A 64 -2.12 18.00 1.10
N ILE A 65 -1.35 18.14 2.18
CA ILE A 65 -0.51 19.30 2.47
C ILE A 65 0.97 18.85 2.55
N GLY A 66 1.86 19.73 3.00
CA GLY A 66 3.28 19.41 3.18
C GLY A 66 3.53 18.21 4.08
N PHE A 67 2.94 18.26 5.28
CA PHE A 67 3.14 17.31 6.35
C PHE A 67 2.04 16.25 6.39
N PHE A 68 2.25 15.19 7.18
CA PHE A 68 1.16 14.25 7.48
C PHE A 68 0.08 14.98 8.27
N ALA A 69 -1.18 14.76 7.91
CA ALA A 69 -2.31 15.45 8.52
C ALA A 69 -3.40 14.46 8.91
N ALA A 70 -3.98 14.62 10.09
CA ALA A 70 -5.15 13.87 10.49
C ALA A 70 -6.37 14.29 9.65
N VAL A 71 -7.14 13.31 9.19
CA VAL A 71 -8.39 13.50 8.46
C VAL A 71 -9.43 12.59 9.12
N GLY A 72 -10.16 13.14 10.09
CA GLY A 72 -11.06 12.35 10.94
C GLY A 72 -10.24 11.40 11.82
N GLU A 73 -10.54 10.10 11.72
CA GLU A 73 -9.84 9.04 12.47
C GLU A 73 -8.57 8.53 11.77
N ASP A 74 -8.34 8.97 10.53
CA ASP A 74 -7.26 8.51 9.65
C ASP A 74 -6.19 9.60 9.44
N ILE A 75 -5.11 9.25 8.73
CA ILE A 75 -4.01 10.15 8.41
C ILE A 75 -3.85 10.24 6.90
N ARG A 76 -3.75 11.45 6.36
CA ARG A 76 -3.38 11.69 4.96
C ARG A 76 -1.87 11.84 4.83
N PHE A 77 -1.29 11.14 3.85
CA PHE A 77 0.14 11.24 3.55
C PHE A 77 0.53 12.67 3.13
N GLY A 78 1.64 13.16 3.71
CA GLY A 78 2.20 14.47 3.37
C GLY A 78 2.96 14.44 2.05
N LEU A 79 2.73 15.43 1.18
CA LEU A 79 3.38 15.50 -0.13
C LEU A 79 4.90 15.66 -0.04
N GLN A 80 5.44 16.20 1.05
CA GLN A 80 6.89 16.34 1.24
C GLN A 80 7.57 15.00 1.55
N ALA A 81 6.84 14.02 2.08
CA ALA A 81 7.38 12.69 2.39
C ALA A 81 7.50 11.80 1.15
N VAL A 82 6.94 12.22 0.00
CA VAL A 82 7.09 11.51 -1.27
C VAL A 82 8.53 11.66 -1.78
N ARG A 83 9.15 10.53 -2.13
CA ARG A 83 10.53 10.52 -2.66
C ARG A 83 10.65 11.43 -3.89
N ASN A 84 11.74 12.20 -3.95
CA ASN A 84 12.05 13.15 -5.04
C ASN A 84 11.10 14.38 -5.15
N VAL A 85 10.25 14.63 -4.15
CA VAL A 85 9.39 15.82 -4.08
C VAL A 85 9.96 16.79 -3.05
N GLY A 86 10.35 17.99 -3.49
CA GLY A 86 10.94 19.01 -2.61
C GLY A 86 9.91 19.93 -1.96
N ALA A 87 10.25 20.52 -0.81
CA ALA A 87 9.37 21.44 -0.08
C ALA A 87 8.84 22.59 -0.95
N ASN A 88 9.68 23.18 -1.80
CA ASN A 88 9.31 24.27 -2.71
C ASN A 88 8.25 23.84 -3.75
N VAL A 89 8.30 22.58 -4.21
CA VAL A 89 7.30 22.03 -5.13
C VAL A 89 5.96 21.92 -4.42
N VAL A 90 5.97 21.39 -3.19
CA VAL A 90 4.73 21.19 -2.43
C VAL A 90 4.08 22.51 -2.06
N GLU A 91 4.85 23.49 -1.61
CA GLU A 91 4.34 24.84 -1.33
C GLU A 91 3.70 25.44 -2.58
N ALA A 92 4.34 25.28 -3.75
CA ALA A 92 3.80 25.75 -5.01
C ALA A 92 2.48 25.05 -5.39
N ILE A 93 2.36 23.73 -5.20
CA ILE A 93 1.13 22.98 -5.45
C ILE A 93 0.01 23.46 -4.53
N VAL A 94 0.27 23.59 -3.23
CA VAL A 94 -0.73 23.99 -2.22
C VAL A 94 -1.18 25.44 -2.45
N ARG A 95 -0.24 26.35 -2.71
CA ARG A 95 -0.54 27.75 -3.04
C ARG A 95 -1.36 27.87 -4.32
N THR A 96 -0.97 27.15 -5.37
CA THR A 96 -1.70 27.15 -6.65
C THR A 96 -3.13 26.66 -6.46
N ARG A 97 -3.34 25.60 -5.68
CA ARG A 97 -4.67 25.08 -5.34
C ARG A 97 -5.52 26.12 -4.59
N ALA A 98 -4.91 26.85 -3.65
CA ALA A 98 -5.59 27.89 -2.89
C ALA A 98 -5.98 29.10 -3.76
N GLU A 99 -5.14 29.48 -4.73
CA GLU A 99 -5.37 30.64 -5.60
C GLU A 99 -6.25 30.35 -6.83
N LYS A 100 -6.09 29.17 -7.44
CA LYS A 100 -6.70 28.80 -8.72
C LYS A 100 -7.78 27.71 -8.61
N GLY A 101 -8.07 27.24 -7.40
CA GLY A 101 -9.02 26.17 -7.12
C GLY A 101 -8.45 24.76 -7.32
N GLU A 102 -9.29 23.76 -7.08
CA GLU A 102 -8.95 22.34 -7.19
C GLU A 102 -8.55 21.94 -8.62
N TYR A 103 -7.76 20.86 -8.71
CA TYR A 103 -7.34 20.26 -9.97
C TYR A 103 -8.39 19.25 -10.44
N THR A 104 -8.82 19.40 -11.68
CA THR A 104 -9.91 18.59 -12.27
C THR A 104 -9.42 17.44 -13.15
N SER A 105 -8.21 17.56 -13.68
CA SER A 105 -7.55 16.55 -14.51
C SER A 105 -6.03 16.72 -14.46
N PHE A 106 -5.28 15.74 -14.97
CA PHE A 106 -3.81 15.85 -15.01
C PHE A 106 -3.35 17.03 -15.88
N ALA A 107 -4.04 17.30 -17.00
CA ALA A 107 -3.77 18.45 -17.85
C ALA A 107 -4.06 19.78 -17.13
N ASP A 108 -5.18 19.87 -16.39
CA ASP A 108 -5.54 21.05 -15.60
C ASP A 108 -4.51 21.30 -14.47
N PHE A 109 -4.00 20.23 -13.85
CA PHE A 109 -2.90 20.33 -12.89
C PHE A 109 -1.66 20.98 -13.54
N LEU A 110 -1.15 20.41 -14.64
CA LEU A 110 0.03 20.93 -15.33
C LEU A 110 -0.17 22.35 -15.89
N HIS A 111 -1.40 22.71 -16.27
CA HIS A 111 -1.78 24.06 -16.68
C HIS A 111 -1.68 25.07 -15.53
N LYS A 112 -2.20 24.72 -14.35
CA LYS A 112 -2.30 25.64 -13.21
C LYS A 112 -0.97 25.84 -12.49
N VAL A 113 -0.17 24.78 -12.32
CA VAL A 113 1.05 24.81 -11.52
C VAL A 113 2.18 25.62 -12.17
N PRO A 114 3.08 26.22 -11.36
CA PRO A 114 4.25 26.95 -11.87
C PRO A 114 5.36 26.00 -12.35
N ALA A 115 6.30 26.55 -13.14
CA ALA A 115 7.41 25.82 -13.74
C ALA A 115 8.24 24.97 -12.76
N VAL A 116 8.36 25.39 -11.49
CA VAL A 116 9.11 24.66 -10.45
C VAL A 116 8.52 23.27 -10.17
N VAL A 117 7.22 23.07 -10.42
CA VAL A 117 6.52 21.78 -10.24
C VAL A 117 6.69 20.86 -11.46
N CYS A 118 6.89 21.45 -12.65
CA CYS A 118 6.98 20.75 -13.93
C CYS A 118 8.37 20.11 -14.16
N ASN A 119 8.80 19.25 -13.24
CA ASN A 119 9.99 18.42 -13.40
C ASN A 119 9.57 16.96 -13.64
N LYS A 120 10.07 16.34 -14.72
CA LYS A 120 9.77 14.95 -15.10
C LYS A 120 9.86 13.98 -13.92
N ARG A 121 10.98 14.02 -13.17
CA ARG A 121 11.21 13.11 -12.04
C ARG A 121 10.23 13.33 -10.88
N THR A 122 9.87 14.59 -10.62
CA THR A 122 8.92 14.96 -9.57
C THR A 122 7.51 14.53 -9.94
N ILE A 123 7.09 14.79 -11.18
CA ILE A 123 5.78 14.37 -11.69
C ILE A 123 5.67 12.84 -11.70
N GLU A 124 6.68 12.13 -12.18
CA GLU A 124 6.72 10.66 -12.16
C GLU A 124 6.59 10.11 -10.74
N SER A 125 7.29 10.72 -9.78
CA SER A 125 7.23 10.29 -8.37
C SER A 125 5.85 10.54 -7.76
N LEU A 126 5.19 11.65 -8.09
CA LEU A 126 3.82 11.94 -7.68
C LEU A 126 2.81 10.96 -8.30
N ILE A 127 2.98 10.58 -9.57
CA ILE A 127 2.14 9.56 -10.24
C ILE A 127 2.31 8.20 -9.55
N LYS A 128 3.54 7.74 -9.38
CA LYS A 128 3.85 6.46 -8.72
C LYS A 128 3.40 6.40 -7.26
N ALA A 129 3.35 7.55 -6.59
CA ALA A 129 2.86 7.70 -5.23
C ALA A 129 1.33 7.73 -5.10
N GLY A 130 0.58 7.80 -6.21
CA GLY A 130 -0.89 7.90 -6.19
C GLY A 130 -1.45 9.31 -5.99
N ALA A 131 -0.62 10.35 -6.09
CA ALA A 131 -1.04 11.72 -5.84
C ALA A 131 -2.13 12.24 -6.81
N PHE A 132 -2.32 11.57 -7.94
CA PHE A 132 -3.28 11.93 -8.99
C PHE A 132 -4.49 10.99 -9.09
N ASP A 133 -4.63 10.00 -8.20
CA ASP A 133 -5.70 8.99 -8.30
C ASP A 133 -7.10 9.61 -8.23
N SER A 134 -7.26 10.70 -7.47
CA SER A 134 -8.53 11.45 -7.39
C SER A 134 -8.97 12.08 -8.72
N LEU A 135 -8.05 12.21 -9.68
CA LEU A 135 -8.32 12.77 -11.01
C LEU A 135 -8.86 11.70 -11.98
N GLY A 136 -8.94 10.43 -11.57
CA GLY A 136 -9.55 9.35 -12.35
C GLY A 136 -8.72 8.89 -13.55
N HIS A 137 -7.41 9.08 -13.51
CA HIS A 137 -6.49 8.63 -14.55
C HIS A 137 -5.69 7.41 -14.07
N PRO A 138 -5.47 6.40 -14.93
CA PRO A 138 -4.66 5.24 -14.60
C PRO A 138 -3.19 5.65 -14.44
N ARG A 139 -2.53 5.20 -13.36
CA ARG A 139 -1.15 5.61 -13.03
C ARG A 139 -0.18 5.23 -14.14
N HIS A 140 -0.31 4.02 -14.71
CA HIS A 140 0.54 3.56 -15.79
C HIS A 140 0.35 4.37 -17.08
N GLY A 141 -0.91 4.72 -17.41
CA GLY A 141 -1.22 5.65 -18.48
C GLY A 141 -0.50 6.99 -18.31
N LEU A 142 -0.57 7.59 -17.12
CA LEU A 142 0.12 8.84 -16.81
C LEU A 142 1.65 8.72 -16.94
N VAL A 143 2.28 7.67 -16.41
CA VAL A 143 3.73 7.46 -16.54
C VAL A 143 4.15 7.37 -18.01
N ARG A 144 3.33 6.80 -18.89
CA ARG A 144 3.68 6.68 -20.31
C ARG A 144 3.72 8.03 -21.05
N ILE A 145 2.92 9.01 -20.62
CA ILE A 145 2.74 10.29 -21.33
C ILE A 145 3.33 11.50 -20.60
N HIS A 146 3.63 11.41 -19.30
CA HIS A 146 3.98 12.56 -18.47
C HIS A 146 5.17 13.36 -19.02
N GLU A 147 6.18 12.69 -19.57
CA GLU A 147 7.36 13.37 -20.13
C GLU A 147 6.99 14.29 -21.30
N GLN A 148 6.13 13.81 -22.21
CA GLN A 148 5.70 14.57 -23.39
C GLN A 148 4.89 15.81 -22.97
N TYR A 149 4.03 15.65 -21.97
CA TYR A 149 3.25 16.75 -21.40
C TYR A 149 4.13 17.78 -20.70
N VAL A 150 5.12 17.33 -19.93
CA VAL A 150 6.08 18.24 -19.28
C VAL A 150 6.90 18.98 -20.34
N ASP A 151 7.45 18.29 -21.34
CA ASP A 151 8.26 18.89 -22.40
C ASP A 151 7.50 19.95 -23.21
N ALA A 152 6.24 19.69 -23.54
CA ALA A 152 5.38 20.65 -24.26
C ALA A 152 5.13 21.94 -23.46
N LEU A 153 5.18 21.87 -22.13
CA LEU A 153 4.86 22.98 -21.23
C LEU A 153 6.09 23.72 -20.69
N VAL A 154 7.29 23.14 -20.75
CA VAL A 154 8.49 23.75 -20.16
C VAL A 154 8.74 25.16 -20.70
N ASP A 155 8.67 25.34 -22.02
CA ASP A 155 8.95 26.63 -22.65
C ASP A 155 7.85 27.66 -22.40
N VAL A 156 6.58 27.24 -22.40
CA VAL A 156 5.44 28.10 -22.06
C VAL A 156 5.56 28.57 -20.62
N LYS A 157 5.79 27.64 -19.69
CA LYS A 157 5.92 27.91 -18.25
C LYS A 157 7.15 28.79 -17.93
N ARG A 158 8.23 28.63 -18.68
CA ARG A 158 9.43 29.47 -18.55
C ARG A 158 9.15 30.91 -18.99
N LYS A 159 8.42 31.12 -20.09
CA LYS A 159 8.02 32.46 -20.57
C LYS A 159 7.04 33.15 -19.61
N GLU A 160 6.06 32.41 -19.09
CA GLU A 160 5.14 32.87 -18.04
C GLU A 160 5.92 33.36 -16.80
N ALA A 161 6.91 32.59 -16.34
CA ALA A 161 7.70 32.91 -15.15
C ALA A 161 8.59 34.16 -15.30
N ILE A 162 9.02 34.47 -16.53
CA ILE A 162 9.82 35.67 -16.84
C ILE A 162 8.92 36.91 -17.01
N GLY A 163 7.59 36.74 -17.06
CA GLY A 163 6.63 37.83 -17.27
C GLY A 163 6.60 38.35 -18.71
N GLN A 164 7.13 37.58 -19.67
CA GLN A 164 7.20 37.98 -21.08
C GLN A 164 5.85 38.01 -21.78
N ASP A 165 4.85 37.27 -21.29
CA ASP A 165 3.50 37.26 -21.87
C ASP A 165 2.76 38.58 -21.62
N SER A 166 3.03 39.24 -20.48
CA SER A 166 2.45 40.55 -20.14
C SER A 166 3.11 41.75 -20.85
N LEU A 167 4.36 41.64 -21.27
CA LEU A 167 5.08 42.75 -21.92
C LEU A 167 4.71 42.89 -23.41
N PHE A 168 4.47 41.79 -24.12
CA PHE A 168 4.02 41.84 -25.52
C PHE A 168 2.52 42.14 -25.64
N ALA A 169 1.69 41.73 -24.67
CA ALA A 169 0.26 42.09 -24.66
C ALA A 169 0.02 43.58 -24.30
N SER A 170 0.92 44.21 -23.53
CA SER A 170 0.80 45.62 -23.12
C SER A 170 1.32 46.61 -24.16
N PHE A 171 2.26 46.21 -25.01
CA PHE A 171 2.71 47.00 -26.16
C PHE A 171 1.84 46.68 -27.39
N GLY A 172 0.62 47.23 -27.41
CA GLY A 172 -0.26 47.23 -28.57
C GLY A 172 0.32 48.03 -29.75
N PHE A 173 1.33 47.48 -30.43
CA PHE A 173 1.75 47.97 -31.73
C PHE A 173 0.84 47.36 -32.79
N GLY A 174 -0.16 48.15 -33.19
CA GLY A 174 -0.87 47.93 -34.45
C GLY A 174 0.13 48.05 -35.60
N GLY A 175 0.48 46.90 -36.17
CA GLY A 175 1.35 46.78 -37.34
C GLY A 175 1.02 45.47 -38.03
N ASP A 176 0.45 45.60 -39.22
CA ASP A 176 0.18 44.55 -40.18
C ASP A 176 1.53 43.89 -40.55
N ASP A 177 1.89 42.76 -39.93
CA ASP A 177 2.94 41.87 -40.40
C ASP A 177 2.75 40.46 -39.82
N ASP A 178 2.47 39.53 -40.73
CA ASP A 178 2.34 38.09 -40.53
C ASP A 178 3.67 37.44 -40.10
N ALA A 179 4.01 37.55 -38.81
CA ALA A 179 5.10 36.77 -38.21
C ALA A 179 4.67 36.17 -36.86
N ALA A 180 4.02 35.01 -36.97
CA ALA A 180 3.71 34.01 -35.95
C ALA A 180 4.52 34.11 -34.63
N GLY A 181 4.00 34.89 -33.69
CA GLY A 181 4.37 34.86 -32.27
C GLY A 181 3.12 34.66 -31.43
N SER A 182 2.37 33.57 -31.67
CA SER A 182 1.21 33.24 -30.85
C SER A 182 1.63 33.13 -29.39
N THR A 183 1.03 33.94 -28.52
CA THR A 183 0.97 33.72 -27.07
C THR A 183 0.25 32.38 -26.86
N ALA A 184 0.99 31.29 -26.96
CA ALA A 184 0.46 29.94 -26.84
C ALA A 184 -0.06 29.78 -25.42
N ASN A 185 -1.38 29.68 -25.26
CA ASN A 185 -1.93 29.26 -23.97
C ASN A 185 -1.35 27.87 -23.65
N PRO A 186 -1.06 27.56 -22.37
CA PRO A 186 -0.57 26.23 -22.03
C PRO A 186 -1.57 25.12 -22.39
N MET A 187 -2.88 25.43 -22.50
CA MET A 187 -3.87 24.51 -23.07
C MET A 187 -3.66 24.25 -24.58
N ASP A 188 -3.28 25.26 -25.36
CA ASP A 188 -3.00 25.11 -26.79
C ASP A 188 -1.72 24.29 -27.02
N ALA A 189 -0.73 24.42 -26.13
CA ALA A 189 0.48 23.60 -26.15
C ALA A 189 0.22 22.10 -25.84
N MET A 190 -0.87 21.80 -25.12
CA MET A 190 -1.33 20.44 -24.87
C MET A 190 -2.35 19.94 -25.92
N SER A 191 -2.93 20.84 -26.70
CA SER A 191 -3.92 20.56 -27.75
C SER A 191 -3.26 19.86 -28.94
N GLY A 192 -3.07 18.55 -28.82
CA GLY A 192 -2.39 17.70 -29.80
C GLY A 192 -1.58 16.57 -29.18
N LEU A 193 -1.40 16.58 -27.86
CA LEU A 193 -0.79 15.48 -27.13
C LEU A 193 -1.75 14.28 -27.06
N PRO A 194 -1.21 13.04 -27.02
CA PRO A 194 -2.04 11.86 -26.88
C PRO A 194 -2.84 11.90 -25.57
N PRO A 195 -4.09 11.42 -25.57
CA PRO A 195 -4.84 11.26 -24.34
C PRO A 195 -4.16 10.25 -23.42
N VAL A 196 -4.45 10.33 -22.11
CA VAL A 196 -3.97 9.33 -21.13
C VAL A 196 -4.47 7.95 -21.56
N PRO A 197 -3.58 6.99 -21.87
CA PRO A 197 -4.00 5.65 -22.26
C PRO A 197 -4.67 4.93 -21.09
N ASP A 198 -5.74 4.19 -21.37
CA ASP A 198 -6.45 3.36 -20.38
C ASP A 198 -5.72 2.03 -20.16
N VAL A 199 -4.53 2.12 -19.54
CA VAL A 199 -3.67 0.97 -19.21
C VAL A 199 -3.30 1.06 -17.75
N GLU A 200 -3.50 -0.04 -17.03
CA GLU A 200 -3.12 -0.16 -15.62
C GLU A 200 -1.85 -0.99 -15.46
N TRP A 201 -1.21 -0.87 -14.30
CA TRP A 201 -0.19 -1.83 -13.88
C TRP A 201 -0.87 -3.10 -13.34
N ASP A 202 -0.12 -4.20 -13.33
CA ASP A 202 -0.49 -5.28 -12.43
C ASP A 202 -0.29 -4.83 -10.97
N LYS A 203 -1.08 -5.40 -10.07
CA LYS A 203 -1.11 -5.01 -8.66
C LYS A 203 0.26 -5.11 -7.98
N ALA A 204 1.10 -6.07 -8.36
CA ALA A 204 2.42 -6.23 -7.75
C ALA A 204 3.35 -5.09 -8.14
N THR A 205 3.34 -4.69 -9.42
CA THR A 205 4.08 -3.52 -9.91
C THR A 205 3.61 -2.21 -9.26
N GLU A 206 2.30 -2.01 -9.11
CA GLU A 206 1.75 -0.83 -8.46
C GLU A 206 2.20 -0.71 -7.00
N LEU A 207 2.06 -1.79 -6.23
CA LEU A 207 2.49 -1.85 -4.83
C LEU A 207 4.01 -1.66 -4.68
N ALA A 208 4.80 -2.17 -5.62
CA ALA A 208 6.24 -1.96 -5.64
C ALA A 208 6.59 -0.47 -5.80
N PHE A 209 5.88 0.26 -6.66
CA PHE A 209 6.08 1.70 -6.83
C PHE A 209 5.64 2.50 -5.60
N GLU A 210 4.53 2.14 -4.97
CA GLU A 210 4.13 2.77 -3.71
C GLU A 210 5.19 2.61 -2.64
N ARG A 211 5.72 1.40 -2.45
CA ARG A 211 6.81 1.18 -1.50
C ARG A 211 8.06 1.98 -1.88
N GLU A 212 8.40 2.05 -3.16
CA GLU A 212 9.56 2.83 -3.61
C GLU A 212 9.42 4.34 -3.31
N MET A 213 8.22 4.89 -3.52
CA MET A 213 7.97 6.33 -3.39
C MET A 213 7.56 6.78 -1.99
N LEU A 214 6.80 5.95 -1.29
CA LEU A 214 6.18 6.24 0.02
C LEU A 214 6.88 5.51 1.17
N GLY A 215 7.64 4.46 0.89
CA GLY A 215 8.32 3.64 1.90
C GLY A 215 7.47 2.51 2.49
N LEU A 216 6.19 2.43 2.13
CA LEU A 216 5.26 1.38 2.53
C LEU A 216 4.26 1.10 1.41
N TYR A 217 3.52 0.01 1.56
CA TYR A 217 2.32 -0.24 0.78
C TYR A 217 1.13 0.55 1.37
N VAL A 218 0.51 1.44 0.60
CA VAL A 218 -0.51 2.36 1.11
C VAL A 218 -1.91 1.96 0.65
N SER A 219 -2.07 1.62 -0.62
CA SER A 219 -3.36 1.22 -1.18
C SER A 219 -3.78 -0.18 -0.78
N ASP A 220 -2.83 -1.12 -0.71
CA ASP A 220 -3.08 -2.53 -0.42
C ASP A 220 -1.83 -3.17 0.19
N HIS A 221 -1.90 -4.42 0.66
CA HIS A 221 -0.77 -5.18 1.20
C HIS A 221 -0.57 -6.42 0.32
N PRO A 222 0.67 -6.81 -0.03
CA PRO A 222 0.92 -8.02 -0.83
C PRO A 222 0.42 -9.33 -0.18
N LEU A 223 0.02 -9.27 1.09
CA LEU A 223 -0.49 -10.40 1.87
C LEU A 223 -2.03 -10.46 1.90
N PHE A 224 -2.73 -9.40 1.47
CA PHE A 224 -4.18 -9.46 1.37
C PHE A 224 -4.61 -10.43 0.26
N GLY A 225 -5.57 -11.29 0.57
CA GLY A 225 -6.02 -12.39 -0.28
C GLY A 225 -5.27 -13.72 -0.09
N ILE A 226 -4.20 -13.75 0.72
CA ILE A 226 -3.47 -14.98 1.07
C ILE A 226 -3.42 -15.24 2.58
N GLU A 227 -4.33 -14.63 3.34
CA GLU A 227 -4.43 -14.76 4.80
C GLU A 227 -4.60 -16.22 5.24
N HIS A 228 -5.33 -17.00 4.44
CA HIS A 228 -5.49 -18.43 4.68
C HIS A 228 -4.16 -19.19 4.56
N VAL A 229 -3.34 -18.87 3.55
CA VAL A 229 -2.02 -19.48 3.36
C VAL A 229 -1.11 -19.10 4.52
N LEU A 230 -1.13 -17.82 4.94
CA LEU A 230 -0.38 -17.38 6.11
C LEU A 230 -0.81 -18.12 7.38
N GLY A 231 -2.12 -18.26 7.61
CA GLY A 231 -2.66 -18.96 8.78
C GLY A 231 -2.36 -20.48 8.80
N GLN A 232 -2.21 -21.12 7.64
CA GLN A 232 -1.77 -22.53 7.56
C GLN A 232 -0.27 -22.70 7.86
N HIS A 233 0.53 -21.68 7.58
CA HIS A 233 1.99 -21.72 7.66
C HIS A 233 2.56 -20.91 8.84
N ALA A 234 1.70 -20.44 9.76
CA ALA A 234 2.08 -19.72 10.96
C ALA A 234 1.38 -20.28 12.21
N ASP A 235 2.11 -20.38 13.32
CA ASP A 235 1.57 -20.78 14.62
C ASP A 235 0.94 -19.61 15.39
N CYS A 236 1.33 -18.38 15.03
CA CYS A 236 0.82 -17.14 15.60
C CYS A 236 1.11 -15.95 14.67
N PRO A 237 0.32 -14.87 14.77
CA PRO A 237 0.67 -13.62 14.12
C PRO A 237 1.94 -13.03 14.75
N ILE A 238 2.66 -12.23 13.98
CA ILE A 238 3.90 -11.55 14.40
C ILE A 238 3.61 -10.59 15.56
N SER A 239 2.41 -9.98 15.57
CA SER A 239 1.92 -9.13 16.67
C SER A 239 2.01 -9.83 18.04
N ALA A 240 1.71 -11.13 18.10
CA ALA A 240 1.75 -11.92 19.34
C ALA A 240 3.17 -12.11 19.91
N LEU A 241 4.21 -11.91 19.08
CA LEU A 241 5.59 -11.93 19.54
C LEU A 241 5.96 -10.67 20.32
N ASN A 242 5.23 -9.57 20.14
CA ASN A 242 5.48 -8.30 20.83
C ASN A 242 4.66 -8.12 22.11
N VAL A 243 3.72 -9.03 22.40
CA VAL A 243 2.89 -8.99 23.63
C VAL A 243 3.71 -9.42 24.85
N PRO A 244 3.68 -8.71 26.00
CA PRO A 244 4.36 -9.14 27.22
C PRO A 244 4.00 -10.59 27.63
N VAL A 245 4.97 -11.34 28.19
CA VAL A 245 4.73 -12.74 28.60
C VAL A 245 3.62 -12.82 29.66
N GLU A 246 3.54 -11.81 30.52
CA GLU A 246 2.53 -11.68 31.57
C GLU A 246 1.10 -11.51 31.03
N GLU A 247 0.95 -11.07 29.78
CA GLU A 247 -0.33 -10.88 29.07
C GLU A 247 -0.63 -12.03 28.09
N GLY A 248 0.10 -13.16 28.21
CA GLY A 248 -0.06 -14.33 27.33
C GLY A 248 0.85 -14.35 26.11
N GLY A 249 1.83 -13.45 26.04
CA GLY A 249 2.86 -13.43 25.00
C GLY A 249 3.81 -14.64 25.04
N ARG A 250 4.48 -14.91 23.91
CA ARG A 250 5.41 -16.04 23.80
C ARG A 250 6.67 -15.80 24.65
N GLY A 251 7.02 -16.78 25.49
CA GLY A 251 8.18 -16.71 26.37
C GLY A 251 9.52 -16.71 25.64
N ASP A 252 10.56 -16.18 26.29
CA ASP A 252 11.92 -16.24 25.76
C ASP A 252 12.35 -17.70 25.51
N GLY A 253 12.92 -17.94 24.34
CA GLY A 253 13.31 -19.26 23.89
C GLY A 253 12.19 -20.18 23.41
N ALA A 254 10.94 -19.73 23.35
CA ALA A 254 9.86 -20.47 22.70
C ALA A 254 10.16 -20.67 21.21
N ILE A 255 9.83 -21.84 20.68
CA ILE A 255 9.90 -22.10 19.23
C ILE A 255 8.55 -21.72 18.63
N VAL A 256 8.57 -20.87 17.62
CA VAL A 256 7.39 -20.38 16.92
C VAL A 256 7.62 -20.37 15.42
N THR A 257 6.55 -20.55 14.66
CA THR A 257 6.53 -20.37 13.21
C THR A 257 5.71 -19.13 12.89
N ILE A 258 6.29 -18.20 12.13
CA ILE A 258 5.61 -17.02 11.61
C ILE A 258 5.57 -17.10 10.09
N ALA A 259 4.56 -16.50 9.46
CA ALA A 259 4.51 -16.34 8.02
C ALA A 259 4.26 -14.88 7.67
N GLY A 260 4.92 -14.38 6.64
CA GLY A 260 4.84 -12.99 6.24
C GLY A 260 5.66 -12.68 5.00
N LEU A 261 5.71 -11.41 4.64
CA LEU A 261 6.47 -10.87 3.54
C LEU A 261 7.87 -10.46 4.02
N ILE A 262 8.91 -10.80 3.26
CA ILE A 262 10.25 -10.27 3.48
C ILE A 262 10.29 -8.82 2.97
N THR A 263 10.37 -7.85 3.87
CA THR A 263 10.38 -6.42 3.53
C THR A 263 11.76 -5.79 3.56
N GLY A 264 12.70 -6.40 4.29
CA GLY A 264 14.07 -5.89 4.41
C GLY A 264 15.09 -7.00 4.64
N MET A 265 16.33 -6.76 4.20
CA MET A 265 17.45 -7.67 4.44
C MET A 265 18.76 -6.91 4.58
N GLN A 266 19.53 -7.27 5.60
CA GLN A 266 20.89 -6.79 5.82
C GLN A 266 21.84 -7.97 5.91
N LEU A 267 22.79 -8.04 4.98
CA LEU A 267 23.88 -9.00 5.02
C LEU A 267 25.00 -8.50 5.94
N LYS A 268 25.40 -9.32 6.91
CA LYS A 268 26.46 -9.01 7.88
C LYS A 268 27.52 -10.10 7.88
N ARG A 269 28.70 -9.76 8.40
CA ARG A 269 29.81 -10.69 8.62
C ARG A 269 30.06 -10.86 10.11
N THR A 270 30.32 -12.09 10.54
CA THR A 270 30.79 -12.36 11.90
C THR A 270 32.25 -11.93 12.03
N LYS A 271 32.76 -11.88 13.27
CA LYS A 271 34.19 -11.63 13.52
C LYS A 271 35.11 -12.66 12.85
N ASN A 272 34.56 -13.86 12.57
CA ASN A 272 35.27 -14.95 11.91
C ASN A 272 35.14 -14.90 10.37
N GLY A 273 34.50 -13.86 9.82
CA GLY A 273 34.35 -13.64 8.37
C GLY A 273 33.14 -14.33 7.73
N GLU A 274 32.41 -15.15 8.47
CA GLU A 274 31.23 -15.88 7.98
C GLU A 274 30.05 -14.94 7.75
N LEU A 275 29.27 -15.20 6.71
CA LEU A 275 28.09 -14.41 6.36
C LEU A 275 26.88 -14.83 7.20
N TRP A 276 26.09 -13.85 7.61
CA TRP A 276 24.79 -14.04 8.24
C TRP A 276 23.86 -12.90 7.82
N ALA A 277 22.54 -13.08 7.96
CA ALA A 277 21.57 -12.06 7.54
C ALA A 277 20.62 -11.70 8.67
N ILE A 278 20.26 -10.42 8.73
CA ILE A 278 19.09 -9.93 9.46
C ILE A 278 18.01 -9.68 8.41
N VAL A 279 16.87 -10.33 8.56
CA VAL A 279 15.77 -10.27 7.60
C VAL A 279 14.54 -9.76 8.34
N THR A 280 13.92 -8.69 7.84
CA THR A 280 12.68 -8.17 8.40
C THR A 280 11.51 -8.88 7.73
N VAL A 281 10.69 -9.54 8.54
CA VAL A 281 9.46 -10.22 8.09
C VAL A 281 8.27 -9.46 8.66
N GLU A 282 7.33 -9.14 7.79
CA GLU A 282 6.11 -8.38 8.10
C GLU A 282 4.86 -9.20 7.76
N ASP A 283 3.87 -9.22 8.64
CA ASP A 283 2.53 -9.76 8.39
C ASP A 283 1.51 -8.61 8.39
N LEU A 284 0.21 -8.93 8.39
CA LEU A 284 -0.85 -7.91 8.41
C LEU A 284 -0.92 -7.13 9.74
N GLU A 285 -0.30 -7.62 10.82
CA GLU A 285 -0.46 -7.10 12.17
C GLU A 285 0.85 -6.60 12.81
N GLY A 286 2.01 -6.88 12.23
CA GLY A 286 3.30 -6.43 12.75
C GLY A 286 4.51 -6.88 11.94
N ALA A 287 5.69 -6.48 12.41
CA ALA A 287 6.98 -6.85 11.84
C ALA A 287 7.95 -7.35 12.92
N VAL A 288 8.86 -8.25 12.54
CA VAL A 288 9.90 -8.78 13.43
C VAL A 288 11.20 -9.03 12.66
N GLU A 289 12.33 -8.83 13.35
CA GLU A 289 13.65 -9.17 12.82
C GLU A 289 13.96 -10.66 13.02
N CYS A 290 14.21 -11.36 11.92
CA CYS A 290 14.64 -12.74 11.85
C CYS A 290 16.15 -12.82 11.58
N LEU A 291 16.91 -13.34 12.54
CA LEU A 291 18.35 -13.50 12.46
C LEU A 291 18.70 -14.88 11.91
N PHE A 292 19.24 -14.91 10.70
CA PHE A 292 19.76 -16.10 10.04
C PHE A 292 21.27 -16.19 10.28
N PHE A 293 21.68 -16.89 11.34
CA PHE A 293 23.08 -17.15 11.66
C PHE A 293 23.77 -18.00 10.57
N PRO A 294 25.11 -18.03 10.48
CA PRO A 294 25.83 -18.58 9.32
C PRO A 294 25.39 -19.97 8.87
N LYS A 295 25.15 -20.89 9.82
CA LYS A 295 24.68 -22.25 9.52
C LYS A 295 23.33 -22.24 8.79
N THR A 296 22.37 -21.48 9.32
CA THR A 296 21.03 -21.36 8.71
C THR A 296 21.11 -20.57 7.41
N TYR A 297 21.84 -19.45 7.39
CA TYR A 297 21.98 -18.59 6.22
C TYR A 297 22.48 -19.35 4.98
N LEU A 298 23.49 -20.21 5.14
CA LEU A 298 24.00 -21.03 4.03
C LEU A 298 22.91 -21.90 3.39
N THR A 299 21.96 -22.42 4.17
CA THR A 299 20.89 -23.29 3.68
C THR A 299 19.76 -22.54 2.97
N VAL A 300 19.54 -21.26 3.32
CA VAL A 300 18.39 -20.47 2.84
C VAL A 300 18.77 -19.29 1.95
N SER A 301 20.07 -19.05 1.73
CA SER A 301 20.59 -17.86 1.04
C SER A 301 20.00 -17.61 -0.35
N THR A 302 19.63 -18.66 -1.09
CA THR A 302 19.00 -18.54 -2.42
C THR A 302 17.50 -18.24 -2.38
N MET A 303 16.84 -18.48 -1.24
CA MET A 303 15.41 -18.21 -1.02
C MET A 303 15.16 -16.84 -0.41
N LEU A 304 16.22 -16.22 0.13
CA LEU A 304 16.19 -14.92 0.75
C LEU A 304 16.19 -13.83 -0.34
N SER A 305 15.01 -13.24 -0.59
CA SER A 305 14.83 -12.03 -1.40
C SER A 305 13.75 -11.15 -0.78
N THR A 306 13.84 -9.83 -0.99
CA THR A 306 12.72 -8.93 -0.69
C THR A 306 11.51 -9.26 -1.57
N ASP A 307 10.32 -8.92 -1.09
CA ASP A 307 9.03 -9.15 -1.76
C ASP A 307 8.63 -10.63 -1.91
N VAL A 308 9.25 -11.51 -1.12
CA VAL A 308 8.91 -12.94 -1.10
C VAL A 308 8.13 -13.26 0.16
N VAL A 309 6.99 -13.93 0.02
CA VAL A 309 6.25 -14.49 1.15
C VAL A 309 6.98 -15.73 1.63
N CYS A 310 7.25 -15.79 2.93
CA CYS A 310 7.96 -16.88 3.55
C CYS A 310 7.30 -17.30 4.86
N SER A 311 7.57 -18.53 5.27
CA SER A 311 7.31 -19.03 6.63
C SER A 311 8.63 -19.32 7.31
N VAL A 312 8.84 -18.70 8.45
CA VAL A 312 10.08 -18.77 9.24
C VAL A 312 9.78 -19.44 10.57
N ARG A 313 10.44 -20.57 10.81
CA ARG A 313 10.43 -21.24 12.10
C ARG A 313 11.70 -20.87 12.87
N GLY A 314 11.53 -20.42 14.10
CA GLY A 314 12.66 -19.94 14.88
C GLY A 314 12.39 -19.87 16.37
N ARG A 315 13.46 -19.57 17.10
CA ARG A 315 13.44 -19.40 18.55
C ARG A 315 13.29 -17.93 18.89
N VAL A 316 12.26 -17.59 19.65
CA VAL A 316 12.04 -16.24 20.17
C VAL A 316 13.22 -15.84 21.06
N ASN A 317 13.76 -14.66 20.83
CA ASN A 317 14.83 -14.05 21.60
C ASN A 317 14.38 -12.65 22.02
N ARG A 318 14.12 -12.47 23.31
CA ARG A 318 13.74 -11.17 23.88
C ARG A 318 14.92 -10.52 24.57
N ARG A 319 15.26 -9.31 24.17
CA ARG A 319 16.37 -8.55 24.76
C ARG A 319 16.07 -7.06 24.77
N ASP A 320 16.26 -6.41 25.92
CA ASP A 320 16.20 -4.95 26.08
C ASP A 320 14.94 -4.32 25.42
N ASP A 321 13.75 -4.90 25.69
CA ASP A 321 12.43 -4.54 25.11
C ASP A 321 12.24 -4.77 23.60
N ALA A 322 13.23 -5.32 22.90
CA ALA A 322 13.11 -5.76 21.51
C ALA A 322 12.93 -7.29 21.42
N THR A 323 11.94 -7.72 20.63
CA THR A 323 11.76 -9.14 20.29
C THR A 323 12.36 -9.42 18.92
N SER A 324 13.18 -10.46 18.85
CA SER A 324 13.78 -10.96 17.62
C SER A 324 13.58 -12.47 17.49
N LEU A 325 13.67 -13.00 16.28
CA LEU A 325 13.54 -14.42 16.03
C LEU A 325 14.87 -14.99 15.54
N TYR A 326 15.44 -15.94 16.26
CA TYR A 326 16.59 -16.71 15.78
C TYR A 326 16.08 -17.77 14.82
N ALA A 327 16.20 -17.49 13.52
CA ALA A 327 15.66 -18.33 12.46
C ALA A 327 16.42 -19.66 12.37
N GLN A 328 15.65 -20.74 12.37
CA GLN A 328 16.15 -22.11 12.26
C GLN A 328 15.85 -22.68 10.87
N GLU A 329 14.66 -22.38 10.33
CA GLU A 329 14.21 -22.87 9.03
C GLU A 329 13.44 -21.75 8.31
N LEU A 330 13.54 -21.72 6.98
CA LEU A 330 12.72 -20.88 6.11
C LEU A 330 12.14 -21.76 5.02
N THR A 331 10.83 -21.62 4.82
CA THR A 331 10.09 -22.26 3.73
C THR A 331 9.39 -21.17 2.92
N LEU A 332 9.25 -21.41 1.62
CA LEU A 332 8.47 -20.56 0.73
C LEU A 332 7.12 -21.25 0.52
N PRO A 333 6.02 -20.73 1.09
CA PRO A 333 4.70 -21.27 0.81
C PRO A 333 4.42 -21.19 -0.69
N ASP A 334 3.75 -22.21 -1.25
CA ASP A 334 3.31 -22.13 -2.64
C ASP A 334 2.11 -21.19 -2.76
N ILE A 335 2.39 -19.96 -3.19
CA ILE A 335 1.38 -18.91 -3.38
C ILE A 335 0.63 -19.10 -4.71
N LYS A 336 1.14 -19.95 -5.62
CA LYS A 336 0.54 -20.14 -6.95
C LYS A 336 -0.65 -21.08 -6.92
N GLU A 337 -0.80 -21.91 -5.88
CA GLU A 337 -1.81 -22.98 -5.82
C GLU A 337 -2.52 -23.10 -4.45
N GLY A 338 -2.67 -22.00 -3.69
CA GLY A 338 -3.43 -21.97 -2.44
C GLY A 338 -4.91 -21.59 -2.63
N PRO A 339 -5.88 -22.25 -1.96
CA PRO A 339 -7.30 -22.00 -2.17
C PRO A 339 -7.70 -20.59 -1.68
N ARG A 340 -8.33 -19.82 -2.57
CA ARG A 340 -8.95 -18.51 -2.31
C ARG A 340 -10.14 -18.66 -1.35
N GLY A 341 -9.88 -18.81 -0.06
CA GLY A 341 -10.92 -18.89 0.98
C GLY A 341 -11.97 -19.99 0.69
N PRO A 342 -13.11 -19.98 1.37
CA PRO A 342 -14.22 -20.84 0.99
C PRO A 342 -14.77 -20.42 -0.39
N VAL A 343 -15.14 -21.39 -1.23
CA VAL A 343 -15.91 -21.11 -2.44
C VAL A 343 -17.30 -20.66 -2.01
N VAL A 344 -17.56 -19.35 -2.07
CA VAL A 344 -18.85 -18.76 -1.70
C VAL A 344 -19.77 -18.68 -2.92
N LEU A 345 -20.84 -19.46 -2.89
CA LEU A 345 -21.89 -19.49 -3.91
C LEU A 345 -23.05 -18.60 -3.51
N SER A 346 -23.39 -17.61 -4.32
CA SER A 346 -24.57 -16.76 -4.13
C SER A 346 -25.76 -17.30 -4.90
N LEU A 347 -26.85 -17.59 -4.18
CA LEU A 347 -28.09 -18.13 -4.76
C LEU A 347 -29.31 -17.41 -4.17
N PRO A 348 -30.23 -16.88 -4.99
CA PRO A 348 -31.52 -16.39 -4.49
C PRO A 348 -32.31 -17.53 -3.83
N LEU A 349 -32.86 -17.32 -2.64
CA LEU A 349 -33.62 -18.33 -1.89
C LEU A 349 -34.77 -18.92 -2.72
N ALA A 350 -35.38 -18.12 -3.59
CA ALA A 350 -36.44 -18.56 -4.49
C ALA A 350 -36.02 -19.64 -5.50
N ARG A 351 -34.70 -19.78 -5.78
CA ARG A 351 -34.14 -20.81 -6.67
C ARG A 351 -33.62 -22.04 -5.91
N ALA A 352 -33.57 -22.00 -4.58
CA ALA A 352 -33.07 -23.09 -3.74
C ALA A 352 -34.08 -24.25 -3.68
N THR A 353 -34.22 -24.97 -4.79
CA THR A 353 -35.06 -26.17 -4.92
C THR A 353 -34.26 -27.44 -4.62
N GLN A 354 -34.94 -28.53 -4.26
CA GLN A 354 -34.29 -29.81 -4.00
C GLN A 354 -33.50 -30.32 -5.22
N THR A 355 -34.07 -30.22 -6.42
CA THR A 355 -33.40 -30.63 -7.67
C THR A 355 -32.10 -29.87 -7.90
N LEU A 356 -32.09 -28.56 -7.66
CA LEU A 356 -30.87 -27.75 -7.80
C LEU A 356 -29.83 -28.10 -6.73
N ALA A 357 -30.27 -28.43 -5.51
CA ALA A 357 -29.36 -28.86 -4.44
C ALA A 357 -28.70 -30.21 -4.75
N GLU A 358 -29.45 -31.16 -5.33
CA GLU A 358 -28.92 -32.45 -5.80
C GLU A 358 -27.91 -32.25 -6.95
N GLN A 359 -28.26 -31.43 -7.94
CA GLN A 359 -27.34 -31.10 -9.04
C GLN A 359 -26.07 -30.39 -8.56
N LEU A 360 -26.20 -29.46 -7.61
CA LEU A 360 -25.04 -28.80 -7.01
C LEU A 360 -24.16 -29.81 -6.27
N LYS A 361 -24.78 -30.75 -5.53
CA LYS A 361 -24.04 -31.81 -4.84
C LYS A 361 -23.24 -32.66 -5.83
N ASP A 362 -23.83 -33.02 -6.96
CA ASP A 362 -23.16 -33.81 -8.00
C ASP A 362 -21.97 -33.05 -8.60
N VAL A 363 -22.15 -31.77 -8.95
CA VAL A 363 -21.05 -30.92 -9.45
C VAL A 363 -19.93 -30.80 -8.42
N LEU A 364 -20.24 -30.59 -7.15
CA LEU A 364 -19.20 -30.52 -6.11
C LEU A 364 -18.48 -31.86 -5.92
N ALA A 365 -19.19 -32.99 -6.07
CA ALA A 365 -18.62 -34.32 -5.94
C ALA A 365 -17.68 -34.70 -7.10
N GLU A 366 -17.87 -34.11 -8.29
CA GLU A 366 -16.98 -34.29 -9.45
C GLU A 366 -15.64 -33.55 -9.29
N HIS A 367 -15.57 -32.56 -8.41
CA HIS A 367 -14.40 -31.71 -8.18
C HIS A 367 -13.85 -31.81 -6.74
N PRO A 368 -13.53 -33.00 -6.21
CA PRO A 368 -13.15 -33.16 -4.81
C PRO A 368 -11.87 -32.37 -4.47
N GLY A 369 -11.81 -31.82 -3.25
CA GLY A 369 -10.63 -31.12 -2.78
C GLY A 369 -10.69 -30.72 -1.31
N VAL A 370 -9.85 -29.76 -0.93
CA VAL A 370 -9.68 -29.34 0.47
C VAL A 370 -10.44 -28.05 0.81
N THR A 371 -10.96 -27.35 -0.21
CA THR A 371 -11.58 -26.04 -0.07
C THR A 371 -13.01 -26.16 0.42
N GLU A 372 -13.34 -25.43 1.48
CA GLU A 372 -14.70 -25.35 2.00
C GLU A 372 -15.64 -24.68 1.00
N VAL A 373 -16.89 -25.13 0.93
CA VAL A 373 -17.94 -24.50 0.12
C VAL A 373 -19.00 -23.90 1.02
N GLN A 374 -19.35 -22.64 0.77
CA GLN A 374 -20.41 -21.93 1.47
C GLN A 374 -21.48 -21.46 0.50
N VAL A 375 -22.76 -21.58 0.88
CA VAL A 375 -23.89 -21.10 0.09
C VAL A 375 -24.52 -19.90 0.79
N LYS A 376 -24.42 -18.75 0.13
CA LYS A 376 -25.08 -17.49 0.50
C LYS A 376 -26.47 -17.45 -0.12
N LEU A 377 -27.49 -17.76 0.67
CA LEU A 377 -28.89 -17.64 0.30
C LEU A 377 -29.38 -16.20 0.47
N THR A 378 -29.87 -15.60 -0.60
CA THR A 378 -30.32 -14.19 -0.62
C THR A 378 -31.82 -14.05 -0.82
N GLN A 379 -32.45 -13.21 0.00
CA GLN A 379 -33.84 -12.76 -0.13
C GLN A 379 -33.88 -11.26 0.16
N ARG A 380 -34.91 -10.55 -0.30
CA ARG A 380 -35.08 -9.11 0.00
C ARG A 380 -35.00 -8.88 1.53
N GLY A 381 -34.02 -8.09 1.96
CA GLY A 381 -33.81 -7.74 3.36
C GLY A 381 -33.17 -8.81 4.25
N ARG A 382 -32.82 -9.99 3.71
CA ARG A 382 -32.20 -11.07 4.50
C ARG A 382 -31.19 -11.88 3.69
N THR A 383 -30.04 -12.14 4.29
CA THR A 383 -29.01 -13.04 3.76
C THR A 383 -28.67 -14.08 4.81
N VAL A 384 -28.55 -15.34 4.40
CA VAL A 384 -28.10 -16.44 5.25
C VAL A 384 -26.90 -17.11 4.58
N LEU A 385 -25.80 -17.22 5.29
CA LEU A 385 -24.60 -17.93 4.84
C LEU A 385 -24.58 -19.31 5.49
N MET A 386 -24.55 -20.36 4.67
CA MET A 386 -24.56 -21.75 5.12
C MET A 386 -23.26 -22.43 4.71
N ARG A 387 -22.58 -23.04 5.67
CA ARG A 387 -21.45 -23.93 5.42
C ARG A 387 -21.97 -25.30 4.98
N LEU A 388 -21.47 -25.83 3.88
CA LEU A 388 -21.79 -27.20 3.46
C LEU A 388 -21.00 -28.23 4.25
N ASP A 389 -21.43 -29.47 4.20
CA ASP A 389 -20.78 -30.60 4.88
C ASP A 389 -19.35 -30.81 4.35
N ASP A 390 -18.45 -31.32 5.21
CA ASP A 390 -17.04 -31.53 4.84
C ASP A 390 -16.87 -32.56 3.70
N SER A 391 -17.87 -33.42 3.45
CA SER A 391 -17.89 -34.32 2.28
C SER A 391 -18.05 -33.61 0.93
N LEU A 392 -18.38 -32.31 0.92
CA LEU A 392 -18.58 -31.49 -0.27
C LEU A 392 -17.48 -30.44 -0.48
N ARG A 393 -16.30 -30.69 0.07
CA ARG A 393 -15.11 -29.84 -0.17
C ARG A 393 -14.56 -30.05 -1.57
N VAL A 394 -14.06 -28.97 -2.16
CA VAL A 394 -13.69 -28.94 -3.58
C VAL A 394 -12.31 -28.38 -3.84
N THR A 395 -11.78 -28.65 -5.04
CA THR A 395 -10.60 -27.94 -5.55
C THR A 395 -11.08 -26.71 -6.31
N ALA A 396 -10.66 -25.51 -5.90
CA ALA A 396 -11.07 -24.25 -6.52
C ALA A 396 -10.39 -24.06 -7.89
N SER A 397 -10.86 -24.77 -8.92
CA SER A 397 -10.32 -24.76 -10.28
C SER A 397 -11.16 -23.92 -11.23
N PRO A 398 -10.58 -23.43 -12.36
CA PRO A 398 -11.34 -22.79 -13.43
C PRO A 398 -12.45 -23.69 -14.00
N GLU A 399 -12.24 -25.01 -13.98
CA GLU A 399 -13.20 -26.03 -14.44
C GLU A 399 -14.44 -26.06 -13.53
N LEU A 400 -14.24 -26.18 -12.22
CA LEU A 400 -15.31 -26.09 -11.22
C LEU A 400 -16.09 -24.78 -11.38
N PHE A 401 -15.40 -23.66 -11.56
CA PHE A 401 -16.07 -22.37 -11.75
C PHE A 401 -16.86 -22.28 -13.04
N GLY A 402 -16.44 -22.97 -14.10
CA GLY A 402 -17.21 -23.13 -15.33
C GLY A 402 -18.53 -23.87 -15.08
N ASP A 403 -18.46 -25.01 -14.41
CA ASP A 403 -19.62 -25.86 -14.13
C ASP A 403 -20.62 -25.18 -13.18
N LEU A 404 -20.11 -24.50 -12.14
CA LEU A 404 -20.94 -23.73 -11.22
C LEU A 404 -21.66 -22.57 -11.91
N LYS A 405 -20.99 -21.86 -12.83
CA LYS A 405 -21.62 -20.77 -13.61
C LYS A 405 -22.66 -21.32 -14.58
N ALA A 406 -22.45 -22.50 -15.14
CA ALA A 406 -23.45 -23.16 -15.98
C ALA A 406 -24.71 -23.54 -15.18
N LEU A 407 -24.54 -24.03 -13.94
CA LEU A 407 -25.64 -24.46 -13.08
C LEU A 407 -26.39 -23.29 -12.43
N LEU A 408 -25.67 -22.37 -11.79
CA LEU A 408 -26.23 -21.32 -10.94
C LEU A 408 -26.35 -19.97 -11.66
N GLY A 409 -25.63 -19.79 -12.76
CA GLY A 409 -25.54 -18.55 -13.53
C GLY A 409 -24.24 -17.78 -13.25
N PRO A 410 -23.85 -16.82 -14.12
CA PRO A 410 -22.55 -16.17 -14.06
C PRO A 410 -22.29 -15.34 -12.79
N ALA A 411 -23.34 -14.90 -12.10
CA ALA A 411 -23.28 -14.10 -10.87
C ALA A 411 -23.23 -14.95 -9.59
N CYS A 412 -23.09 -16.28 -9.70
CA CYS A 412 -23.11 -17.18 -8.54
C CYS A 412 -21.80 -17.15 -7.74
N LEU A 413 -20.69 -16.76 -8.36
CA LEU A 413 -19.40 -16.59 -7.70
C LEU A 413 -19.21 -15.11 -7.43
N GLY A 414 -18.80 -14.74 -6.22
CA GLY A 414 -18.38 -13.37 -5.93
C GLY A 414 -17.33 -12.92 -6.95
N ALA A 415 -17.36 -11.65 -7.36
CA ALA A 415 -16.28 -11.10 -8.17
C ALA A 415 -14.94 -11.37 -7.44
N PRO A 416 -13.89 -11.80 -8.17
CA PRO A 416 -12.62 -12.19 -7.58
C PRO A 416 -11.98 -11.08 -6.75
#